data_AF-A0A377D860-F1
#
_entry.id   AF-A0A377D860-F1
#
_cell.length_a   1.000
_cell.length_b   1.000
_cell.length_c   1.000
_cell.angle_alpha   90.00
_cell.angle_beta   90.00
_cell.angle_gamma   90.00
#
_symmetry.space_group_name_H-M   'P 1'
#
loop_
_entity.id
_entity.type
_entity.pdbx_description
1 polymer ?
#
loop_
_entity_poly.entity_id
_entity_poly.type
_entity_poly.pdbx_seq_one_letter_code
_entity_poly.pdbx_strand_id
1 'polypeptide(L)'
;MINSKSLTDTYDVGLLNNQFDTPFSALSAIKPFIIIDEPHKFPIGKKTWEHIQKFNAQYIIRYGATFSEGYKNLVYRLTAVDAFNEDLVKGIDAYIEDIVGDGNANLKLVKSDGKEATFELNENNNKKIFKLAKGESLSKTHSAIHDLTLDALNKNTAVLSNGIELKIGSSINPYSYDQTLADNMIRKAVKEHFKLEKEYLTQRPRIKPLTLFFIDDIEGYRDGNDIAGSLKLSSKNTFWQKQMNC
;
A
#
# COMPACT_ATOMS: atom_id res chain seq x y z
N MET A 1 -2.46 17.95 9.39
CA MET A 1 -2.47 18.56 10.74
C MET A 1 -1.68 19.87 10.80
N ILE A 2 -0.38 19.92 10.46
CA ILE A 2 0.42 21.17 10.48
C ILE A 2 -0.04 22.26 9.49
N ASN A 3 -0.72 21.87 8.41
CA ASN A 3 -1.27 22.80 7.41
C ASN A 3 -2.73 23.18 7.70
N SER A 4 -3.30 22.73 8.83
CA SER A 4 -4.69 22.99 9.20
C SER A 4 -4.87 24.45 9.63
N LYS A 5 -6.02 25.04 9.28
CA LYS A 5 -6.42 26.35 9.79
C LYS A 5 -6.53 26.38 11.32
N SER A 6 -6.92 25.26 11.92
CA SER A 6 -7.03 25.13 13.38
C SER A 6 -5.75 25.42 14.17
N LEU A 7 -4.57 25.39 13.54
CA LEU A 7 -3.33 25.81 14.21
C LEU A 7 -3.13 27.33 14.16
N THR A 8 -3.65 27.99 13.13
CA THR A 8 -3.46 29.42 12.86
C THR A 8 -4.66 30.27 13.27
N ASP A 9 -5.82 29.66 13.53
CA ASP A 9 -7.02 30.35 13.97
C ASP A 9 -6.83 30.94 15.37
N THR A 10 -7.49 32.06 15.62
CA THR A 10 -7.53 32.75 16.91
C THR A 10 -8.68 32.20 17.75
N TYR A 11 -8.43 32.03 19.04
CA TYR A 11 -9.39 31.50 20.01
C TYR A 11 -9.57 32.49 21.17
N ASP A 12 -10.74 32.46 21.80
CA ASP A 12 -11.06 33.30 22.97
C ASP A 12 -10.27 32.89 24.23
N VAL A 13 -9.52 31.78 24.17
CA VAL A 13 -8.73 31.24 25.26
C VAL A 13 -7.24 31.51 25.00
N GLY A 14 -6.61 32.29 25.89
CA GLY A 14 -5.17 32.51 25.84
C GLY A 14 -4.39 31.41 26.56
N LEU A 15 -3.30 30.97 25.92
CA LEU A 15 -2.33 30.00 26.43
C LEU A 15 -1.09 30.70 26.99
N LEU A 16 -0.31 29.96 27.81
CA LEU A 16 0.92 30.42 28.46
C LEU A 16 0.74 31.77 29.16
N ASN A 17 0.01 31.76 30.28
CA ASN A 17 -0.31 32.96 31.05
C ASN A 17 -1.16 33.99 30.25
N ASN A 18 -2.10 33.49 29.45
CA ASN A 18 -3.04 34.29 28.65
C ASN A 18 -2.36 35.25 27.64
N GLN A 19 -1.18 34.88 27.13
CA GLN A 19 -0.38 35.71 26.22
C GLN A 19 -0.57 35.36 24.74
N PHE A 20 -1.02 34.14 24.44
CA PHE A 20 -1.10 33.64 23.08
C PHE A 20 -2.48 33.03 22.81
N ASP A 21 -3.21 33.63 21.90
CA ASP A 21 -4.58 33.26 21.48
C ASP A 21 -4.61 32.34 20.24
N THR A 22 -3.44 32.03 19.66
CA THR A 22 -3.30 31.01 18.60
C THR A 22 -2.42 29.85 19.07
N PRO A 23 -2.78 28.59 18.72
CA PRO A 23 -1.93 27.42 19.02
C PRO A 23 -0.53 27.56 18.42
N PHE A 24 -0.43 28.14 17.22
CA PHE A 24 0.84 28.34 16.55
C PHE A 24 1.79 29.25 17.35
N SER A 25 1.31 30.43 17.79
CA SER A 25 2.14 31.37 18.55
C SER A 25 2.53 30.79 19.91
N ALA A 26 1.63 30.08 20.58
CA ALA A 26 1.93 29.41 21.85
C ALA A 26 3.04 28.36 21.68
N LEU A 27 2.94 27.49 20.66
CA LEU A 27 3.97 26.50 20.37
C LEU A 27 5.30 27.11 19.92
N SER A 28 5.28 28.25 19.23
CA SER A 28 6.53 28.94 18.88
C SER A 28 7.20 29.58 20.08
N ALA A 29 6.42 30.15 21.01
CA ALA A 29 6.92 30.84 22.20
C ALA A 29 7.72 29.92 23.14
N ILE A 30 7.36 28.64 23.22
CA ILE A 30 8.09 27.65 24.04
C ILE A 30 9.43 27.22 23.44
N LYS A 31 9.77 27.65 22.22
CA LYS A 31 11.00 27.28 21.49
C LYS A 31 11.26 25.76 21.53
N PRO A 32 10.45 24.95 20.84
CA PRO A 32 10.45 23.51 21.02
C PRO A 32 11.70 22.83 20.43
N PHE A 33 11.91 21.58 20.81
CA PHE A 33 12.67 20.61 20.02
C PHE A 33 11.70 19.86 19.11
N ILE A 34 12.01 19.82 17.80
CA ILE A 34 11.16 19.14 16.82
C ILE A 34 11.83 17.86 16.37
N ILE A 35 11.08 16.77 16.39
CA ILE A 35 11.48 15.48 15.81
C ILE A 35 10.63 15.26 14.55
N ILE A 36 11.30 14.97 13.44
CA ILE A 36 10.67 14.65 12.17
C ILE A 36 10.95 13.19 11.86
N ASP A 37 9.89 12.40 11.81
CA ASP A 37 9.91 11.04 11.32
C ASP A 37 9.66 11.02 9.81
N GLU A 38 10.41 10.22 9.08
CA GLU A 38 10.40 10.12 7.61
C GLU A 38 10.53 11.47 6.87
N PRO A 39 11.70 12.13 6.91
CA PRO A 39 11.89 13.48 6.40
C PRO A 39 11.62 13.65 4.91
N HIS A 40 11.69 12.59 4.11
CA HIS A 40 11.32 12.63 2.69
C HIS A 40 9.83 12.98 2.47
N LYS A 41 8.96 12.79 3.46
CA LYS A 41 7.55 13.24 3.45
C LYS A 41 7.40 14.75 3.68
N PHE A 42 8.48 15.44 4.05
CA PHE A 42 8.51 16.88 4.33
C PHE A 42 9.55 17.60 3.47
N PRO A 43 9.38 17.66 2.14
CA PRO A 43 10.36 18.28 1.26
C PRO A 43 10.54 19.78 1.56
N ILE A 44 11.78 20.24 1.49
CA ILE A 44 12.17 21.63 1.69
C ILE A 44 11.55 22.47 0.58
N GLY A 45 10.96 23.61 0.94
CA GLY A 45 10.24 24.48 -0.01
C GLY A 45 8.80 24.06 -0.31
N LYS A 46 8.26 23.04 0.40
CA LYS A 46 6.82 22.80 0.45
C LYS A 46 6.22 23.50 1.67
N LYS A 47 4.94 23.86 1.56
CA LYS A 47 4.15 24.54 2.61
C LYS A 47 4.30 23.92 4.00
N THR A 48 4.34 22.59 4.08
CA THR A 48 4.51 21.85 5.34
C THR A 48 5.83 22.17 6.01
N TRP A 49 6.94 22.23 5.26
CA TRP A 49 8.26 22.58 5.79
C TRP A 49 8.32 24.04 6.24
N GLU A 50 7.77 24.96 5.44
CA GLU A 50 7.67 26.38 5.80
C GLU A 50 6.90 26.59 7.12
N HIS A 51 5.81 25.84 7.32
CA HIS A 51 5.05 25.87 8.57
C HIS A 51 5.85 25.31 9.76
N ILE A 52 6.66 24.26 9.56
CA ILE A 52 7.55 23.73 10.59
C ILE A 52 8.58 24.78 11.01
N GLN A 53 9.16 25.50 10.04
CA GLN A 53 10.18 26.53 10.32
C GLN A 53 9.64 27.67 11.17
N LYS A 54 8.36 28.04 10.98
CA LYS A 54 7.72 29.11 11.76
C LYS A 54 7.62 28.81 13.25
N PHE A 55 7.76 27.56 13.70
CA PHE A 55 7.76 27.24 15.13
C PHE A 55 9.01 27.78 15.86
N ASN A 56 10.03 28.25 15.15
CA ASN A 56 11.27 28.77 15.75
C ASN A 56 11.88 27.79 16.75
N ALA A 57 11.93 26.51 16.35
CA ALA A 57 12.48 25.43 17.17
C ALA A 57 13.97 25.67 17.50
N GLN A 58 14.39 25.26 18.69
CA GLN A 58 15.80 25.30 19.08
C GLN A 58 16.63 24.35 18.22
N TYR A 59 16.12 23.13 18.03
CA TYR A 59 16.72 22.12 17.16
C TYR A 59 15.64 21.31 16.45
N ILE A 60 15.98 20.84 15.26
CA ILE A 60 15.17 19.93 14.46
C ILE A 60 15.99 18.67 14.19
N ILE A 61 15.52 17.52 14.67
CA ILE A 61 16.17 16.23 14.51
C ILE A 61 15.34 15.41 13.53
N ARG A 62 15.96 14.92 12.45
CA ARG A 62 15.28 14.18 11.38
C ARG A 62 15.71 12.71 11.43
N TYR A 63 14.77 11.79 11.56
CA TYR A 63 14.99 10.35 11.56
C TYR A 63 14.32 9.72 10.33
N GLY A 64 15.07 8.90 9.59
CA GLY A 64 14.49 8.12 8.49
C GLY A 64 15.55 7.40 7.67
N ALA A 65 15.09 6.55 6.77
CA ALA A 65 15.98 5.81 5.85
C ALA A 65 16.24 6.57 4.54
N THR A 66 15.32 7.46 4.14
CA THR A 66 15.39 8.18 2.86
C THR A 66 15.53 9.69 3.07
N PHE A 67 16.59 10.27 2.49
CA PHE A 67 16.86 11.72 2.48
C PHE A 67 17.02 12.21 1.05
N SER A 68 15.90 12.40 0.34
CA SER A 68 15.88 12.79 -1.08
C SER A 68 16.56 14.13 -1.38
N GLU A 69 16.56 15.05 -0.43
CA GLU A 69 17.18 16.38 -0.54
C GLU A 69 18.50 16.48 0.24
N GLY A 70 19.08 15.33 0.59
CA GLY A 70 20.34 15.25 1.31
C GLY A 70 20.29 15.65 2.79
N TYR A 71 21.49 15.80 3.35
CA TYR A 71 21.69 16.05 4.78
C TYR A 71 21.93 17.54 5.05
N LYS A 72 21.52 17.99 6.25
CA LYS A 72 21.94 19.29 6.79
C LYS A 72 23.23 19.13 7.57
N ASN A 73 23.17 18.41 8.69
CA ASN A 73 24.30 17.97 9.49
C ASN A 73 24.10 16.49 9.79
N LEU A 74 24.85 15.60 9.13
CA LEU A 74 24.74 14.16 9.36
C LEU A 74 25.51 13.80 10.63
N VAL A 75 24.78 13.39 11.68
CA VAL A 75 25.37 13.01 12.97
C VAL A 75 25.65 11.51 13.06
N TYR A 76 24.75 10.69 12.51
CA TYR A 76 24.83 9.24 12.56
C TYR A 76 24.20 8.63 11.30
N ARG A 77 24.73 7.49 10.85
CA ARG A 77 24.20 6.72 9.72
C ARG A 77 24.42 5.23 9.94
N LEU A 78 23.31 4.49 9.96
CA LEU A 78 23.25 3.04 9.85
C LEU A 78 22.57 2.73 8.51
N THR A 79 23.29 2.12 7.56
CA THR A 79 22.72 1.86 6.23
C THR A 79 21.96 0.54 6.18
N ALA A 80 21.17 0.33 5.12
CA ALA A 80 20.48 -0.95 4.92
C ALA A 80 21.47 -2.12 4.74
N VAL A 81 22.64 -1.86 4.15
CA VAL A 81 23.71 -2.84 3.99
C VAL A 81 24.33 -3.18 5.34
N ASP A 82 24.60 -2.17 6.17
CA ASP A 82 25.14 -2.40 7.53
C ASP A 82 24.13 -3.21 8.36
N ALA A 83 22.85 -2.82 8.35
CA ALA A 83 21.80 -3.52 9.09
C ALA A 83 21.63 -4.99 8.66
N PHE A 84 21.81 -5.28 7.38
CA PHE A 84 21.78 -6.64 6.85
C PHE A 84 23.05 -7.43 7.22
N ASN A 85 24.23 -6.83 7.02
CA ASN A 85 25.52 -7.48 7.28
C ASN A 85 25.80 -7.72 8.78
N GLU A 86 25.21 -6.90 9.66
CA GLU A 86 25.31 -7.02 11.12
C GLU A 86 24.15 -7.85 11.74
N ASP A 87 23.36 -8.56 10.93
CA ASP A 87 22.23 -9.39 11.37
C ASP A 87 21.18 -8.63 12.25
N LEU A 88 21.06 -7.31 12.06
CA LEU A 88 20.08 -6.47 12.78
C LEU A 88 18.66 -6.59 12.22
N VAL A 89 18.53 -7.11 11.01
CA VAL A 89 17.25 -7.35 10.32
C VAL A 89 17.18 -8.77 9.77
N LYS A 90 15.96 -9.26 9.52
CA LYS A 90 15.77 -10.58 8.91
C LYS A 90 16.17 -10.55 7.43
N GLY A 91 16.75 -11.65 6.95
CA GLY A 91 16.96 -11.90 5.53
C GLY A 91 15.64 -12.03 4.74
N ILE A 92 15.74 -11.93 3.41
CA ILE A 92 14.59 -12.01 2.50
C ILE A 92 14.71 -13.29 1.65
N ASP A 93 13.78 -14.21 1.82
CA ASP A 93 13.58 -15.35 0.92
C ASP A 93 12.41 -15.05 -0.02
N ALA A 94 12.72 -14.69 -1.27
CA ALA A 94 11.73 -14.33 -2.27
C ALA A 94 11.20 -15.56 -3.02
N TYR A 95 9.88 -15.71 -3.07
CA TYR A 95 9.20 -16.72 -3.88
C TYR A 95 8.46 -16.04 -5.02
N ILE A 96 8.84 -16.38 -6.25
CA ILE A 96 8.14 -15.95 -7.46
C ILE A 96 7.27 -17.13 -7.91
N GLU A 97 5.98 -16.89 -8.10
CA GLU A 97 5.05 -17.88 -8.66
C GLU A 97 4.85 -17.56 -10.14
N ASP A 98 4.98 -18.57 -10.98
CA ASP A 98 4.82 -18.38 -12.42
C ASP A 98 3.36 -18.10 -12.77
N ILE A 99 3.17 -17.10 -13.62
CA ILE A 99 1.87 -16.81 -14.20
C ILE A 99 1.58 -17.91 -15.23
N VAL A 100 0.51 -18.67 -15.03
CA VAL A 100 0.07 -19.71 -15.98
C VAL A 100 -0.61 -19.03 -17.16
N GLY A 101 0.15 -18.77 -18.23
CA GLY A 101 -0.33 -18.11 -19.45
C GLY A 101 0.84 -17.61 -20.30
N ASP A 102 0.59 -17.37 -21.60
CA ASP A 102 1.59 -16.75 -22.48
C ASP A 102 1.73 -15.29 -22.02
N GLY A 103 2.81 -14.98 -21.29
CA GLY A 103 2.99 -13.79 -20.45
C GLY A 103 2.99 -12.42 -21.14
N ASN A 104 2.45 -12.33 -22.36
CA ASN A 104 2.42 -11.15 -23.22
C ASN A 104 1.01 -10.57 -23.39
N ALA A 105 0.15 -10.67 -22.36
CA ALA A 105 -1.13 -9.97 -22.33
C ALA A 105 -1.01 -8.66 -21.55
N ASN A 106 -1.40 -7.55 -22.18
CA ASN A 106 -1.40 -6.23 -21.55
C ASN A 106 -2.70 -5.48 -21.89
N LEU A 107 -3.46 -5.11 -20.87
CA LEU A 107 -4.68 -4.32 -21.01
C LEU A 107 -4.40 -2.86 -20.66
N LYS A 108 -4.38 -2.00 -21.67
CA LYS A 108 -4.04 -0.59 -21.55
C LYS A 108 -5.28 0.30 -21.60
N LEU A 109 -5.40 1.27 -20.69
CA LEU A 109 -6.41 2.32 -20.80
C LEU A 109 -5.99 3.33 -21.87
N VAL A 110 -6.74 3.42 -22.96
CA VAL A 110 -6.41 4.31 -24.11
C VAL A 110 -7.19 5.60 -24.04
N LYS A 111 -8.45 5.55 -23.60
CA LYS A 111 -9.32 6.71 -23.54
C LYS A 111 -10.31 6.56 -22.39
N SER A 112 -10.68 7.68 -21.78
CA SER A 112 -11.85 7.78 -20.92
C SER A 112 -12.59 9.07 -21.29
N ASP A 113 -13.91 9.08 -21.24
CA ASP A 113 -14.72 10.30 -21.44
C ASP A 113 -15.56 10.68 -20.20
N GLY A 114 -15.40 9.93 -19.10
CA GLY A 114 -16.17 10.07 -17.87
C GLY A 114 -17.49 9.28 -17.86
N LYS A 115 -17.90 8.70 -18.99
CA LYS A 115 -19.05 7.77 -19.08
C LYS A 115 -18.62 6.38 -19.51
N GLU A 116 -17.69 6.30 -20.45
CA GLU A 116 -17.08 5.08 -20.98
C GLU A 116 -15.54 5.18 -20.94
N ALA A 117 -14.92 4.06 -20.64
CA ALA A 117 -13.48 3.83 -20.81
C ALA A 117 -13.22 2.87 -21.97
N THR A 118 -12.20 3.18 -22.77
CA THR A 118 -11.73 2.34 -23.86
C THR A 118 -10.41 1.69 -23.47
N PHE A 119 -10.40 0.37 -23.43
CA PHE A 119 -9.24 -0.46 -23.16
C PHE A 119 -8.73 -1.13 -24.45
N GLU A 120 -7.41 -1.16 -24.62
CA GLU A 120 -6.73 -1.93 -25.67
C GLU A 120 -6.07 -3.13 -25.00
N LEU A 121 -6.55 -4.34 -25.31
CA LEU A 121 -5.88 -5.59 -24.98
C LEU A 121 -4.87 -5.88 -26.09
N ASN A 122 -3.59 -5.99 -25.72
CA ASN A 122 -2.54 -6.51 -26.57
C ASN A 122 -2.15 -7.90 -26.07
N GLU A 123 -2.40 -8.94 -26.87
CA GLU A 123 -2.08 -10.33 -26.56
C GLU A 123 -1.44 -10.96 -27.81
N ASN A 124 -0.21 -11.47 -27.70
CA ASN A 124 0.50 -12.12 -28.80
C ASN A 124 0.50 -11.30 -30.12
N ASN A 125 0.76 -9.99 -29.99
CA ASN A 125 0.72 -8.98 -31.07
C ASN A 125 -0.67 -8.72 -31.70
N ASN A 126 -1.74 -9.32 -31.18
CA ASN A 126 -3.11 -8.99 -31.57
C ASN A 126 -3.68 -7.92 -30.65
N LYS A 127 -4.20 -6.86 -31.26
CA LYS A 127 -4.86 -5.76 -30.54
C LYS A 127 -6.37 -5.87 -30.64
N LYS A 128 -7.04 -5.88 -29.49
CA LYS A 128 -8.50 -5.82 -29.39
C LYS A 128 -8.91 -4.62 -28.56
N ILE A 129 -9.94 -3.91 -29.01
CA ILE A 129 -10.45 -2.73 -28.32
C ILE A 129 -11.76 -3.09 -27.64
N PHE A 130 -11.85 -2.77 -26.35
CA PHE A 130 -13.04 -2.97 -25.54
C PHE A 130 -13.48 -1.63 -24.97
N LYS A 131 -14.80 -1.39 -24.96
CA LYS A 131 -15.39 -0.25 -24.28
C LYS A 131 -16.17 -0.74 -23.08
N LEU A 132 -15.91 -0.12 -21.93
CA LEU A 132 -16.56 -0.44 -20.67
C LEU A 132 -17.18 0.81 -20.06
N ALA A 133 -18.43 0.71 -19.65
CA ALA A 133 -19.11 1.75 -18.87
C ALA A 133 -18.94 1.52 -17.36
N LYS A 134 -19.25 2.54 -16.56
CA LYS A 134 -19.28 2.43 -15.08
C LYS A 134 -20.14 1.24 -14.65
N GLY A 135 -19.62 0.42 -13.74
CA GLY A 135 -20.26 -0.78 -13.20
C GLY A 135 -20.07 -2.05 -14.04
N GLU A 136 -19.45 -1.96 -15.22
CA GLU A 136 -19.17 -3.14 -16.04
C GLU A 136 -17.93 -3.90 -15.58
N SER A 137 -17.97 -5.23 -15.72
CA SER A 137 -16.84 -6.10 -15.38
C SER A 137 -15.75 -6.09 -16.45
N LEU A 138 -14.49 -6.04 -15.99
CA LEU A 138 -13.30 -6.17 -16.84
C LEU A 138 -13.10 -7.60 -17.36
N SER A 139 -13.80 -8.61 -16.83
CA SER A 139 -13.84 -9.97 -17.39
C SER A 139 -14.28 -10.01 -18.85
N LYS A 140 -15.04 -9.00 -19.32
CA LYS A 140 -15.40 -8.84 -20.75
C LYS A 140 -14.19 -8.64 -21.66
N THR A 141 -13.08 -8.16 -21.11
CA THR A 141 -11.85 -7.86 -21.87
C THR A 141 -10.96 -9.08 -21.99
N HIS A 142 -10.84 -9.88 -20.93
CA HIS A 142 -9.97 -11.05 -20.88
C HIS A 142 -10.50 -12.08 -19.87
N SER A 143 -10.46 -13.36 -20.23
CA SER A 143 -11.05 -14.44 -19.42
C SER A 143 -10.33 -14.68 -18.08
N ALA A 144 -9.05 -14.34 -17.99
CA ALA A 144 -8.27 -14.46 -16.75
C ALA A 144 -8.57 -13.37 -15.71
N ILE A 145 -9.30 -12.30 -16.08
CA ILE A 145 -9.69 -11.26 -15.13
C ILE A 145 -11.01 -11.66 -14.47
N HIS A 146 -10.96 -12.00 -13.19
CA HIS A 146 -12.13 -12.30 -12.37
C HIS A 146 -12.42 -11.17 -11.38
N ASP A 147 -13.70 -10.95 -11.08
CA ASP A 147 -14.21 -10.08 -10.00
C ASP A 147 -13.73 -8.61 -9.99
N LEU A 148 -13.19 -8.13 -11.12
CA LEU A 148 -12.78 -6.74 -11.28
C LEU A 148 -13.83 -5.97 -12.09
N THR A 149 -14.30 -4.85 -11.55
CA THR A 149 -15.29 -3.97 -12.22
C THR A 149 -14.80 -2.52 -12.25
N LEU A 150 -15.42 -1.73 -13.12
CA LEU A 150 -15.12 -0.32 -13.29
C LEU A 150 -15.96 0.54 -12.32
N ASP A 151 -15.37 0.96 -11.20
CA ASP A 151 -16.10 1.63 -10.14
C ASP A 151 -16.33 3.13 -10.41
N ALA A 152 -15.30 3.86 -10.85
CA ALA A 152 -15.43 5.29 -11.16
C ALA A 152 -14.71 5.69 -12.45
N LEU A 153 -15.23 6.72 -13.11
CA LEU A 153 -14.67 7.27 -14.33
C LEU A 153 -14.56 8.79 -14.25
N ASN A 154 -13.41 9.30 -14.67
CA ASN A 154 -13.15 10.70 -14.95
C ASN A 154 -12.65 10.84 -16.39
N LYS A 155 -12.56 12.08 -16.90
CA LYS A 155 -12.09 12.34 -18.27
C LYS A 155 -10.71 11.73 -18.58
N ASN A 156 -9.85 11.57 -17.58
CA ASN A 156 -8.49 11.08 -17.77
C ASN A 156 -8.14 9.84 -16.94
N THR A 157 -9.05 9.38 -16.07
CA THR A 157 -8.78 8.29 -15.14
C THR A 157 -9.96 7.33 -15.02
N ALA A 158 -9.65 6.08 -14.73
CA ALA A 158 -10.58 5.00 -14.46
C ALA A 158 -10.19 4.33 -13.15
N VAL A 159 -11.12 4.20 -12.22
CA VAL A 159 -10.91 3.54 -10.92
C VAL A 159 -11.56 2.17 -10.98
N LEU A 160 -10.78 1.15 -10.65
CA LEU A 160 -11.23 -0.23 -10.57
C LEU A 160 -11.81 -0.54 -9.18
N SER A 161 -12.59 -1.62 -9.05
CA SER A 161 -13.20 -2.03 -7.77
C SER A 161 -12.20 -2.35 -6.66
N ASN A 162 -10.96 -2.69 -6.98
CA ASN A 162 -9.87 -2.85 -6.00
C ASN A 162 -9.17 -1.52 -5.62
N GLY A 163 -9.71 -0.38 -6.03
CA GLY A 163 -9.15 0.95 -5.74
C GLY A 163 -7.96 1.35 -6.60
N ILE A 164 -7.55 0.54 -7.59
CA ILE A 164 -6.50 0.94 -8.53
C ILE A 164 -7.02 2.03 -9.47
N GLU A 165 -6.39 3.21 -9.41
CA GLU A 165 -6.64 4.30 -10.35
C GLU A 165 -5.71 4.20 -11.58
N LEU A 166 -6.30 3.88 -12.73
CA LEU A 166 -5.64 3.85 -14.03
C LEU A 166 -5.73 5.22 -14.69
N LYS A 167 -4.58 5.77 -15.07
CA LYS A 167 -4.51 6.97 -15.93
C LYS A 167 -4.47 6.54 -17.39
N ILE A 168 -4.87 7.43 -18.30
CA ILE A 168 -4.68 7.17 -19.74
C ILE A 168 -3.20 6.85 -19.99
N GLY A 169 -2.95 5.71 -20.62
CA GLY A 169 -1.62 5.19 -20.87
C GLY A 169 -1.16 4.12 -19.88
N SER A 170 -1.77 4.02 -18.70
CA SER A 170 -1.52 2.96 -17.72
C SER A 170 -2.03 1.61 -18.24
N SER A 171 -1.37 0.54 -17.85
CA SER A 171 -1.69 -0.80 -18.31
C SER A 171 -1.58 -1.82 -17.19
N ILE A 172 -2.40 -2.86 -17.27
CA ILE A 172 -2.46 -3.96 -16.30
C ILE A 172 -2.27 -5.29 -17.02
N ASN A 173 -1.63 -6.26 -16.36
CA ASN A 173 -1.54 -7.62 -16.87
C ASN A 173 -2.81 -8.38 -16.45
N PRO A 174 -3.63 -8.86 -17.40
CA PRO A 174 -4.84 -9.63 -17.10
C PRO A 174 -4.60 -10.84 -16.21
N TYR A 175 -3.48 -11.53 -16.37
CA TYR A 175 -3.16 -12.74 -15.62
C TYR A 175 -2.74 -12.49 -14.17
N SER A 176 -2.43 -11.23 -13.80
CA SER A 176 -2.21 -10.88 -12.39
C SER A 176 -3.46 -11.04 -11.53
N TYR A 177 -4.63 -11.10 -12.17
CA TYR A 177 -5.93 -11.29 -11.52
C TYR A 177 -6.48 -12.72 -11.70
N ASP A 178 -5.64 -13.65 -12.16
CA ASP A 178 -6.02 -15.04 -12.31
C ASP A 178 -6.22 -15.71 -10.95
N GLN A 179 -7.39 -16.33 -10.75
CA GLN A 179 -7.74 -16.97 -9.48
C GLN A 179 -6.80 -18.14 -9.14
N THR A 180 -6.30 -18.85 -10.14
CA THR A 180 -5.38 -19.99 -9.98
C THR A 180 -4.03 -19.53 -9.45
N LEU A 181 -3.53 -18.38 -9.92
CA LEU A 181 -2.28 -17.78 -9.44
C LEU A 181 -2.40 -17.41 -7.96
N ALA A 182 -3.46 -16.70 -7.57
CA ALA A 182 -3.71 -16.33 -6.18
C ALA A 182 -3.85 -17.56 -5.26
N ASP A 183 -4.59 -18.58 -5.70
CA ASP A 183 -4.74 -19.84 -4.96
C ASP A 183 -3.40 -20.57 -4.77
N ASN A 184 -2.55 -20.61 -5.80
CA ASN A 184 -1.22 -21.21 -5.71
C ASN A 184 -0.32 -20.45 -4.73
N MET A 185 -0.32 -19.11 -4.78
CA MET A 185 0.43 -18.26 -3.85
C MET A 185 -0.01 -18.51 -2.39
N ILE A 186 -1.32 -18.56 -2.13
CA ILE A 186 -1.86 -18.83 -0.79
C ILE A 186 -1.49 -20.24 -0.32
N ARG A 187 -1.68 -21.27 -1.16
CA ARG A 187 -1.34 -22.66 -0.80
C ARG A 187 0.14 -22.82 -0.44
N LYS A 188 1.02 -22.19 -1.21
CA LYS A 188 2.46 -22.18 -0.97
C LYS A 188 2.81 -21.46 0.33
N ALA A 189 2.26 -20.27 0.55
CA ALA A 189 2.49 -19.50 1.78
C ALA A 189 2.00 -20.22 3.04
N VAL A 190 0.82 -20.86 3.00
CA VAL A 190 0.30 -21.68 4.11
C VAL A 190 1.20 -22.89 4.35
N LYS A 191 1.73 -23.52 3.30
CA LYS A 191 2.66 -24.65 3.43
C LYS A 191 3.95 -24.27 4.14
N GLU A 192 4.57 -23.17 3.74
CA GLU A 192 5.80 -22.72 4.37
C GLU A 192 5.55 -22.19 5.79
N HIS A 193 4.40 -21.55 6.05
CA HIS A 193 4.03 -21.11 7.39
C HIS A 193 4.00 -22.27 8.40
N PHE A 194 3.31 -23.38 8.08
CA PHE A 194 3.24 -24.53 9.00
C PHE A 194 4.60 -25.22 9.21
N LYS A 195 5.46 -25.20 8.19
CA LYS A 195 6.84 -25.71 8.32
C LYS A 195 7.62 -24.87 9.34
N LEU A 196 7.59 -23.54 9.20
CA LEU A 196 8.24 -22.61 10.12
C LEU A 196 7.59 -22.63 11.52
N GLU A 197 6.27 -22.78 11.60
CA GLU A 197 5.53 -22.88 12.86
C GLU A 197 5.96 -24.11 13.67
N LYS A 198 6.03 -25.28 13.02
CA LYS A 198 6.53 -26.49 13.67
C LYS A 198 7.95 -26.32 14.18
N GLU A 199 8.82 -25.68 13.39
CA GLU A 199 10.21 -25.40 13.77
C GLU A 199 10.29 -24.44 14.97
N TYR A 200 9.65 -23.27 14.88
CA TYR A 200 9.77 -22.21 15.88
C TYR A 200 8.98 -22.45 17.17
N LEU A 201 7.87 -23.19 17.13
CA LEU A 201 7.09 -23.54 18.33
C LEU A 201 7.67 -24.74 19.09
N THR A 202 8.53 -25.54 18.47
CA THR A 202 9.23 -26.65 19.16
C THR A 202 10.53 -26.22 19.83
N GLN A 203 11.05 -25.04 19.48
CA GLN A 203 12.21 -24.43 20.13
C GLN A 203 11.89 -23.94 21.56
N ARG A 204 12.95 -23.70 22.36
CA ARG A 204 12.86 -23.06 23.68
C ARG A 204 13.88 -21.91 23.74
N PRO A 205 13.44 -20.64 23.86
CA PRO A 205 12.05 -20.17 23.96
C PRO A 205 11.26 -20.39 22.66
N ARG A 206 9.93 -20.47 22.77
CA ARG A 206 9.03 -20.62 21.61
C ARG A 206 8.85 -19.28 20.90
N ILE A 207 8.82 -19.31 19.57
CA ILE A 207 8.57 -18.13 18.74
C ILE A 207 7.30 -18.39 17.90
N LYS A 208 6.33 -17.47 17.94
CA LYS A 208 5.08 -17.58 17.17
C LYS A 208 5.24 -16.86 15.82
N PRO A 209 5.33 -17.57 14.68
CA PRO A 209 5.39 -16.91 13.37
C PRO A 209 4.03 -16.32 12.98
N LEU A 210 4.05 -15.34 12.08
CA LEU A 210 2.87 -14.69 11.51
C LEU A 210 3.02 -14.65 9.98
N THR A 211 1.93 -14.91 9.26
CA THR A 211 1.85 -14.68 7.81
C THR A 211 0.82 -13.59 7.54
N LEU A 212 1.23 -12.59 6.75
CA LEU A 212 0.38 -11.47 6.33
C LEU A 212 0.07 -11.61 4.83
N PHE A 213 -1.21 -11.65 4.49
CA PHE A 213 -1.68 -11.59 3.11
C PHE A 213 -2.21 -10.19 2.82
N PHE A 214 -1.80 -9.61 1.70
CA PHE A 214 -2.40 -8.39 1.15
C PHE A 214 -3.45 -8.80 0.11
N ILE A 215 -4.68 -8.35 0.29
CA ILE A 215 -5.81 -8.62 -0.60
C ILE A 215 -6.33 -7.29 -1.15
N ASP A 216 -6.74 -7.32 -2.42
CA ASP A 216 -7.16 -6.16 -3.20
C ASP A 216 -8.60 -5.70 -2.89
N ASP A 217 -9.47 -6.60 -2.42
CA ASP A 217 -10.86 -6.31 -2.11
C ASP A 217 -11.27 -6.81 -0.72
N ILE A 218 -11.91 -5.92 0.05
CA ILE A 218 -12.43 -6.19 1.40
C ILE A 218 -13.87 -6.69 1.32
N GLU A 219 -14.66 -6.27 0.33
CA GLU A 219 -16.07 -6.65 0.16
C GLU A 219 -16.19 -8.13 -0.22
N GLY A 220 -15.31 -8.63 -1.09
CA GLY A 220 -15.16 -10.06 -1.38
C GLY A 220 -14.66 -10.93 -0.21
N TYR A 221 -14.43 -10.36 0.97
CA TYR A 221 -14.02 -11.09 2.18
C TYR A 221 -15.00 -10.91 3.37
N ARG A 222 -15.84 -9.86 3.38
CA ARG A 222 -16.73 -9.54 4.51
C ARG A 222 -18.14 -9.20 4.01
N ASP A 223 -19.09 -10.08 4.31
CA ASP A 223 -20.52 -9.79 4.20
C ASP A 223 -21.09 -9.59 5.62
N GLY A 224 -21.40 -8.34 5.99
CA GLY A 224 -22.14 -8.04 7.23
C GLY A 224 -21.56 -8.65 8.52
N ASN A 225 -20.26 -8.47 8.78
CA ASN A 225 -19.49 -9.10 9.88
C ASN A 225 -19.25 -10.62 9.79
N ASP A 226 -19.79 -11.29 8.77
CA ASP A 226 -19.47 -12.66 8.44
C ASP A 226 -18.52 -12.73 7.25
N ILE A 227 -17.54 -13.63 7.33
CA ILE A 227 -16.52 -13.77 6.28
C ILE A 227 -17.16 -14.49 5.09
N ALA A 228 -17.23 -13.92 3.88
CA ALA A 228 -17.81 -14.58 2.69
C ALA A 228 -16.92 -14.36 1.46
N GLY A 229 -16.73 -15.39 0.62
CA GLY A 229 -15.90 -15.33 -0.61
C GLY A 229 -15.30 -16.68 -1.09
N SER A 230 -14.98 -16.79 -2.39
CA SER A 230 -14.38 -18.00 -3.01
C SER A 230 -12.97 -18.31 -2.49
N LEU A 231 -12.17 -17.27 -2.24
CA LEU A 231 -10.83 -17.34 -1.64
C LEU A 231 -10.87 -17.90 -0.19
N LYS A 232 -11.99 -17.74 0.53
CA LYS A 232 -12.21 -18.36 1.85
C LYS A 232 -12.36 -19.87 1.76
N LEU A 233 -13.09 -20.39 0.76
CA LEU A 233 -13.27 -21.83 0.57
C LEU A 233 -11.93 -22.51 0.29
N SER A 234 -11.10 -21.91 -0.58
CA SER A 234 -9.74 -22.39 -0.88
C SER A 234 -8.82 -22.30 0.34
N SER A 235 -8.80 -21.16 1.04
CA SER A 235 -7.96 -20.94 2.23
C SER A 235 -8.37 -21.84 3.40
N LYS A 236 -9.67 -21.96 3.70
CA LYS A 236 -10.19 -22.85 4.74
C LYS A 236 -9.95 -24.30 4.41
N ASN A 237 -10.23 -24.76 3.18
CA ASN A 237 -10.00 -26.16 2.83
C ASN A 237 -8.53 -26.53 2.91
N THR A 238 -7.62 -25.65 2.47
CA THR A 238 -6.18 -25.87 2.59
C THR A 238 -5.72 -25.91 4.05
N PHE A 239 -6.26 -25.02 4.89
CA PHE A 239 -5.97 -24.96 6.32
C PHE A 239 -6.46 -26.22 7.05
N TRP A 240 -7.71 -26.64 6.84
CA TRP A 240 -8.30 -27.81 7.48
C TRP A 240 -7.72 -29.14 6.98
N GLN A 241 -7.41 -29.29 5.69
CA GLN A 241 -6.76 -30.50 5.16
C GLN A 241 -5.37 -30.74 5.76
N LYS A 242 -4.65 -29.68 6.13
CA LYS A 242 -3.35 -29.82 6.79
C LYS A 242 -3.45 -30.06 8.29
N GLN A 243 -4.40 -29.40 8.96
CA GLN A 243 -4.63 -29.63 10.38
C GLN A 243 -5.09 -31.07 10.67
N MET A 244 -5.79 -31.73 9.74
CA MET A 244 -6.14 -33.15 9.85
C MET A 244 -5.02 -34.13 9.51
N ASN A 245 -3.95 -33.67 8.83
CA ASN A 245 -2.80 -34.50 8.42
C ASN A 245 -1.54 -34.25 9.28
N CYS A 246 -1.69 -33.57 10.42
CA CYS A 246 -0.63 -33.32 11.41
C CYS A 246 -0.92 -34.03 12.72
#